data_AF-A0A7G6XT99-F1
#
_entry.id   AF-A0A7G6XT99-F1
#
_cell.length_a   1.000
_cell.length_b   1.000
_cell.length_c   1.000
_cell.angle_alpha   90.00
_cell.angle_beta   90.00
_cell.angle_gamma   90.00
#
_symmetry.space_group_name_H-M   'P 1'
#
loop_
_entity.id
_entity.type
_entity.pdbx_description
1 polymer ?
#
loop_
_entity_poly.entity_id
_entity_poly.type
_entity_poly.pdbx_seq_one_letter_code
_entity_poly.pdbx_strand_id
1 'polypeptide(L)' 'MSAHVPDPDPRNTTRPQGGVPPGETPPGESSTGSGAGPYRPLTRGWGKGPLVLICLVALACALFFLAYAVMLNV' A
#
# COMPACT_ATOMS: atom_id res chain seq x y z
N MET A 1 33.82 26.77 -13.14
CA MET A 1 33.99 25.84 -14.27
C MET A 1 32.65 25.21 -14.61
N SER A 2 32.06 25.54 -15.75
CA SER A 2 30.90 24.81 -16.27
C SER A 2 31.42 23.58 -17.01
N ALA A 3 31.14 22.39 -16.52
CA ALA A 3 31.53 21.15 -17.19
C ALA A 3 30.57 20.92 -18.36
N HIS A 4 31.00 21.25 -19.57
CA HIS A 4 30.26 20.88 -20.77
C HIS A 4 30.46 19.38 -21.00
N VAL A 5 29.49 18.58 -20.56
CA VAL A 5 29.43 17.15 -20.90
C VAL A 5 29.11 17.06 -22.40
N PRO A 6 29.90 16.36 -23.23
CA PRO A 6 29.58 16.14 -24.64
C PRO A 6 28.36 15.22 -24.77
N ASP A 7 27.47 15.51 -25.72
CA ASP A 7 26.34 14.63 -26.05
C ASP A 7 26.88 13.30 -26.62
N PRO A 8 26.43 12.12 -26.13
CA PRO A 8 26.91 10.84 -26.62
C PRO A 8 26.68 10.63 -28.12
N ASP A 9 27.71 10.13 -28.84
CA ASP A 9 27.63 9.82 -30.28
C ASP A 9 26.47 8.83 -30.54
N PRO A 10 25.50 9.15 -31.42
CA PRO A 10 24.34 8.31 -31.72
C PRO A 10 24.71 6.88 -32.15
N ARG A 11 25.93 6.68 -32.67
CA ARG A 11 26.45 5.37 -33.09
C ARG A 11 26.88 4.49 -31.92
N ASN A 12 27.13 5.09 -30.75
CA ASN A 12 27.43 4.39 -29.49
C ASN A 12 26.21 4.32 -28.55
N THR A 13 25.08 4.90 -28.96
CA THR A 13 23.81 4.71 -28.24
C THR A 13 23.10 3.47 -28.80
N THR A 14 22.93 2.45 -27.98
CA THR A 14 22.05 1.32 -28.30
C THR A 14 20.62 1.86 -28.41
N ARG A 15 20.10 1.99 -29.63
CA ARG A 15 18.66 2.22 -29.84
C ARG A 15 17.92 1.02 -29.24
N PRO A 16 16.88 1.20 -28.40
CA PRO A 16 16.09 0.08 -27.91
C PRO A 16 15.48 -0.63 -29.12
N GLN A 17 16.03 -1.79 -29.48
CA GLN A 17 15.52 -2.59 -30.57
C GLN A 17 14.28 -3.31 -30.05
N GLY A 18 13.12 -2.92 -30.56
CA GLY A 18 11.85 -3.59 -30.28
C GLY A 18 11.12 -3.01 -29.07
N GLY A 19 10.08 -2.22 -29.36
CA GLY A 19 9.01 -2.04 -28.39
C GLY A 19 8.38 -3.41 -28.10
N VAL A 20 8.15 -3.68 -26.81
CA VAL A 20 7.42 -4.87 -26.35
C VAL A 20 6.07 -4.95 -27.06
N PRO A 21 5.70 -6.11 -27.63
CA PRO A 21 4.41 -6.30 -28.28
C PRO A 21 3.23 -5.85 -27.40
N PRO A 22 2.22 -5.15 -27.97
CA PRO A 22 1.05 -4.72 -27.23
C PRO A 22 0.30 -5.95 -26.67
N GLY A 23 0.35 -6.14 -25.35
CA GLY A 23 -0.15 -7.34 -24.67
C GLY A 23 0.88 -7.94 -23.69
N GLU A 24 2.15 -7.58 -23.84
CA GLU A 24 3.23 -7.92 -22.92
C GLU A 24 3.35 -6.90 -21.79
N THR A 25 2.20 -6.44 -21.28
CA THR A 25 2.16 -5.68 -20.03
C THR A 25 2.97 -6.51 -19.03
N PRO A 26 4.09 -5.99 -18.49
CA PRO A 26 4.82 -6.69 -17.44
C PRO A 26 3.81 -7.17 -16.39
N PRO A 27 3.97 -8.39 -15.84
CA PRO A 27 3.07 -8.90 -14.83
C PRO A 27 2.83 -7.79 -13.84
N GLY A 28 1.57 -7.38 -13.65
CA GLY A 28 1.25 -6.19 -12.88
C GLY A 28 2.05 -6.25 -11.59
N GLU A 29 2.98 -5.31 -11.43
CA GLU A 29 3.85 -5.22 -10.25
C GLU A 29 2.89 -5.04 -9.08
N SER A 30 2.45 -6.16 -8.51
CA SER A 30 1.36 -6.18 -7.57
C SER A 30 1.83 -5.37 -6.39
N SER A 31 1.25 -4.18 -6.30
CA SER A 31 1.70 -3.11 -5.46
C SER A 31 1.85 -3.62 -4.03
N THR A 32 3.02 -3.38 -3.44
CA THR A 32 3.27 -3.51 -2.00
C THR A 32 3.11 -4.91 -1.38
N GLY A 33 3.44 -5.98 -2.10
CA GLY A 33 3.70 -7.26 -1.45
C GLY A 33 4.96 -7.18 -0.55
N SER A 34 4.87 -7.65 0.69
CA SER A 34 6.01 -7.71 1.64
C SER A 34 7.23 -8.53 1.15
N GLY A 35 7.13 -9.16 -0.03
CA GLY A 35 8.16 -9.97 -0.65
C GLY A 35 9.19 -9.21 -1.50
N ALA A 36 9.07 -7.89 -1.68
CA ALA A 36 10.00 -7.10 -2.50
C ALA A 36 11.32 -6.70 -1.78
N GLY A 37 11.57 -7.21 -0.57
CA GLY A 37 12.78 -6.89 0.20
C GLY A 37 13.29 -8.08 1.03
N PRO A 38 14.50 -7.97 1.62
CA PRO A 38 15.05 -9.01 2.48
C PRO A 38 14.06 -9.42 3.58
N TYR A 39 14.01 -10.71 3.89
CA TYR A 39 13.12 -11.25 4.92
C TYR A 39 13.20 -10.41 6.20
N ARG A 40 12.08 -9.81 6.59
CA ARG A 40 11.91 -9.17 7.88
C ARG A 40 10.87 -9.93 8.68
N PRO A 41 11.17 -10.32 9.94
CA PRO A 41 10.14 -10.87 10.81
C PRO A 41 9.08 -9.79 11.06
N LEU A 42 7.84 -10.07 10.69
CA LEU A 42 6.73 -9.16 10.92
C LEU A 42 6.43 -9.13 12.44
N THR A 43 6.53 -7.96 13.06
CA THR A 43 6.23 -7.81 14.49
C THR A 43 4.72 -7.98 14.71
N ARG A 44 4.31 -9.07 15.35
CA ARG A 44 2.90 -9.47 15.49
C ARG A 44 2.08 -8.63 16.49
N GLY A 45 2.67 -7.57 17.06
CA GLY A 45 2.14 -6.87 18.24
C GLY A 45 1.08 -5.81 17.97
N TRP A 46 1.07 -5.18 16.78
CA TRP A 46 0.28 -3.95 16.55
C TRP A 46 -1.17 -4.16 16.11
N GLY A 47 -1.57 -5.36 15.71
CA GLY A 47 -2.96 -5.60 15.26
C GLY A 47 -3.99 -5.61 16.39
N LYS A 48 -3.59 -6.01 17.60
CA LYS A 48 -4.54 -6.21 18.71
C LYS A 48 -5.04 -4.89 19.33
N GLY A 49 -4.16 -3.90 19.48
CA GLY A 49 -4.51 -2.61 20.09
C GLY A 49 -5.65 -1.88 19.36
N PRO A 50 -5.52 -1.63 18.04
CA PRO A 50 -6.58 -1.02 17.24
C PRO A 50 -7.86 -1.84 17.23
N LEU A 51 -7.77 -3.17 17.15
CA LEU A 51 -8.95 -4.05 17.17
C LEU A 51 -9.73 -3.91 18.48
N VAL A 52 -9.05 -3.94 19.62
CA VAL A 52 -9.69 -3.77 20.94
C VAL A 52 -10.35 -2.39 21.06
N LEU A 53 -9.67 -1.34 20.58
CA LEU A 53 -10.23 0.01 20.60
C LEU A 53 -11.52 0.11 19.77
N ILE A 54 -11.53 -0.46 18.55
CA ILE A 54 -12.71 -0.49 17.68
C ILE A 54 -13.86 -1.25 18.37
N CYS A 55 -13.58 -2.41 18.97
CA CYS A 55 -14.59 -3.19 19.70
C CYS A 55 -15.18 -2.41 20.88
N LEU A 56 -14.36 -1.68 21.64
CA LEU A 56 -14.83 -0.85 22.75
C LEU A 56 -15.74 0.30 22.28
N VAL A 57 -15.36 0.99 21.20
CA VAL A 57 -16.18 2.06 20.62
C VAL A 57 -17.51 1.50 20.10
N ALA A 58 -17.46 0.38 19.39
CA ALA A 58 -18.67 -0.29 18.90
C ALA A 58 -19.60 -0.70 20.04
N LEU A 59 -19.05 -1.25 21.14
CA LEU A 59 -19.82 -1.61 22.32
C LEU A 59 -20.46 -0.38 23.00
N ALA A 60 -19.72 0.72 23.11
CA ALA A 60 -20.26 1.97 23.66
C ALA A 60 -21.42 2.51 22.82
N CYS A 61 -21.28 2.52 21.49
CA CYS A 61 -22.36 2.89 20.59
C CYS A 61 -23.58 1.97 20.74
N ALA A 62 -23.38 0.65 20.79
CA ALA A 62 -24.47 -0.30 20.94
C ALA A 62 -25.22 -0.11 22.27
N LEU A 63 -24.52 0.10 23.37
CA LEU A 63 -25.12 0.38 24.68
C LEU A 63 -25.87 1.71 24.71
N PHE A 64 -25.35 2.75 24.04
CA PHE A 64 -26.03 4.03 23.91
C PHE A 64 -27.37 3.86 23.18
N PHE A 65 -27.38 3.20 22.02
CA PHE A 65 -28.63 2.96 21.28
C PHE A 65 -29.60 2.06 22.05
N LEU A 66 -29.10 1.06 22.76
CA LEU A 66 -29.93 0.20 23.61
C LEU A 66 -30.60 1.02 24.72
N ALA A 67 -29.83 1.84 25.44
CA ALA A 67 -30.37 2.70 26.49
C ALA A 67 -31.38 3.71 25.93
N TYR A 68 -31.09 4.31 24.77
CA TYR A 68 -32.00 5.23 24.09
C TYR A 68 -33.31 4.54 23.68
N ALA A 69 -33.25 3.33 23.13
CA ALA A 69 -34.43 2.55 22.76
C ALA A 69 -35.29 2.20 23.98
N VAL A 70 -34.65 1.81 25.09
CA VAL A 70 -35.35 1.56 26.37
C VAL A 70 -36.02 2.83 26.88
N MET A 71 -35.33 3.98 26.84
CA MET A 71 -35.87 5.27 27.28
C MET A 71 -37.09 5.70 26.45
N LEU A 72 -37.08 5.47 25.14
CA LEU A 72 -38.21 5.80 24.26
C LEU A 72 -39.41 4.85 24.41
N ASN A 73 -39.17 3.64 24.91
CA ASN A 73 -40.19 2.59 25.05
C ASN A 73 -40.77 2.49 26.47
N VAL A 74 -40.32 3.32 27.40
CA VAL A 74 -40.90 3.50 28.75
C VAL A 74 -41.82 4.71 28.74
#